data_AF-A0A353PAL4-F1
#
_entry.id   AF-A0A353PAL4-F1
#
_cell.length_a   1.000
_cell.length_b   1.000
_cell.length_c   1.000
_cell.angle_alpha   90.00
_cell.angle_beta   90.00
_cell.angle_gamma   90.00
#
_symmetry.space_group_name_H-M   'P 1'
#
loop_
_entity.id
_entity.type
_entity.pdbx_description
1 polymer ?
#
loop_
_entity_poly.entity_id
_entity_poly.type
_entity_poly.pdbx_seq_one_letter_code
_entity_poly.pdbx_strand_id
1 'polypeptide(L)'
;FMGAVVGPSELTRTTSQATYEEAGLGPNDVSLVHVHDAFPIEELMYYELMGFCGDGEGDKLVLEGATEIGGRIPFSTDGGLIARGHPGGPTGLAQVWDATLQLRGEAGQR
;
A
#
# COMPACT_ATOMS: atom_id res chain seq x y z
N PHE A 1 -11.88 5.61 17.25
CA PHE A 1 -12.64 5.94 16.03
C PHE A 1 -12.84 4.62 15.31
N MET A 2 -14.07 4.13 15.14
CA MET A 2 -14.33 2.94 14.31
C MET A 2 -14.41 3.46 12.87
N GLY A 3 -13.23 3.66 12.27
CA GLY A 3 -13.05 4.35 10.99
C GLY A 3 -13.66 3.55 9.83
N ALA A 4 -14.12 4.28 8.82
CA ALA A 4 -14.80 3.70 7.67
C ALA A 4 -13.85 2.78 6.88
N VAL A 5 -14.36 1.60 6.56
CA VAL A 5 -13.96 0.70 5.46
C VAL A 5 -12.67 -0.15 5.61
N VAL A 6 -11.62 0.28 6.32
CA VAL A 6 -10.37 -0.53 6.51
C VAL A 6 -10.39 -1.37 7.80
N GLY A 7 -11.51 -2.02 8.15
CA GLY A 7 -11.60 -2.78 9.41
C GLY A 7 -11.09 -2.01 10.65
N PRO A 8 -10.66 -2.68 11.73
CA PRO A 8 -9.98 -2.01 12.83
C PRO A 8 -8.58 -1.56 12.41
N SER A 9 -8.25 -0.27 12.55
CA SER A 9 -6.91 0.29 12.25
C SER A 9 -5.76 -0.46 12.93
N GLU A 10 -6.02 -0.97 14.13
CA GLU A 10 -5.08 -1.77 14.91
C GLU A 10 -4.66 -3.06 14.20
N LEU A 11 -5.55 -3.64 13.39
CA LEU A 11 -5.25 -4.85 12.63
C LEU A 11 -4.10 -4.59 11.65
N THR A 12 -4.20 -3.51 10.87
CA THR A 12 -3.15 -3.12 9.92
C THR A 12 -1.85 -2.78 10.64
N ARG A 13 -1.91 -1.93 11.69
CA ARG A 13 -0.71 -1.52 12.43
C ARG A 13 0.02 -2.71 13.05
N THR A 14 -0.71 -3.60 13.73
CA THR A 14 -0.14 -4.79 14.38
C THR A 14 0.43 -5.76 13.35
N THR A 15 -0.29 -6.02 12.26
CA THR A 15 0.15 -6.98 11.23
C THR A 15 1.37 -6.46 10.48
N SER A 16 1.40 -5.17 10.13
CA SER A 16 2.56 -4.53 9.50
C SER A 16 3.78 -4.57 10.42
N GLN A 17 3.63 -4.23 11.70
CA GLN A 17 4.74 -4.29 12.66
C GLN A 17 5.28 -5.71 12.80
N ALA A 18 4.42 -6.70 13.00
CA ALA A 18 4.84 -8.10 13.09
C ALA A 18 5.57 -8.56 11.81
N THR A 19 5.07 -8.17 10.63
CA THR A 19 5.69 -8.50 9.34
C THR A 19 7.09 -7.88 9.20
N TYR A 20 7.25 -6.62 9.61
CA TYR A 20 8.55 -5.95 9.62
C TYR A 20 9.54 -6.63 10.57
N GLU A 21 9.10 -6.97 11.78
CA GLU A 21 9.90 -7.69 12.78
C GLU A 21 10.34 -9.07 12.26
N GLU A 22 9.43 -9.84 11.66
CA GLU A 22 9.73 -11.15 11.07
C GLU A 22 10.71 -11.04 9.88
N ALA A 23 10.60 -9.99 9.07
CA ALA A 23 11.48 -9.76 7.94
C ALA A 23 12.85 -9.17 8.33
N GLY A 24 12.98 -8.62 9.55
CA GLY A 24 14.15 -7.84 9.97
C GLY A 24 14.29 -6.52 9.20
N LEU A 25 13.18 -5.96 8.75
CA LEU A 25 13.09 -4.74 7.93
C LEU A 25 12.24 -3.69 8.66
N GLY A 26 12.21 -2.47 8.14
CA GLY A 26 11.28 -1.41 8.54
C GLY A 26 10.55 -0.79 7.34
N PRO A 27 9.64 0.17 7.60
CA PRO A 27 8.87 0.82 6.54
C PRO A 27 9.74 1.57 5.52
N ASN A 28 10.95 1.98 5.90
CA ASN A 28 11.90 2.63 4.99
C ASN A 28 12.64 1.67 4.05
N ASP A 29 12.54 0.36 4.28
CA ASP A 29 13.15 -0.67 3.43
C ASP A 29 12.20 -1.19 2.34
N VAL A 30 10.94 -0.74 2.35
CA VAL A 30 9.92 -1.15 1.37
C VAL A 30 10.03 -0.28 0.12
N SER A 31 10.03 -0.91 -1.05
CA SER A 31 10.20 -0.21 -2.35
C SER A 31 8.98 -0.27 -3.27
N LEU A 32 7.89 -0.94 -2.84
CA LEU A 32 6.63 -1.09 -3.57
C LEU A 32 5.55 -1.51 -2.58
N VAL A 33 4.35 -0.97 -2.72
CA VAL A 33 3.22 -1.35 -1.86
C VAL A 33 1.96 -1.61 -2.68
N HIS A 34 1.25 -2.67 -2.32
CA HIS A 34 -0.13 -2.93 -2.72
C HIS A 34 -1.01 -2.96 -1.48
N VAL A 35 -2.12 -2.22 -1.50
CA VAL A 35 -3.07 -2.16 -0.38
C VAL A 35 -4.51 -2.34 -0.88
N HIS A 36 -5.44 -2.51 0.07
CA HIS A 36 -6.86 -2.64 -0.23
C HIS A 36 -7.53 -1.26 -0.31
N ASP A 37 -7.13 -0.47 -1.30
CA ASP A 37 -7.60 0.89 -1.59
C ASP A 37 -8.96 0.91 -2.33
N ALA A 38 -10.01 0.32 -1.76
CA ALA A 38 -11.35 0.34 -2.35
C ALA A 38 -11.93 1.77 -2.41
N PHE A 39 -11.44 2.68 -1.57
CA PHE A 39 -11.75 4.11 -1.60
C PHE A 39 -10.47 4.95 -1.48
N PRO A 40 -10.42 6.16 -2.10
CA PRO A 40 -9.20 6.98 -2.11
C PRO A 40 -8.64 7.32 -0.71
N ILE A 41 -9.52 7.49 0.28
CA ILE A 41 -9.11 7.79 1.65
C ILE A 41 -8.34 6.63 2.30
N GLU A 42 -8.58 5.39 1.86
CA GLU A 42 -7.95 4.22 2.45
C GLU A 42 -6.46 4.18 2.16
N GLU A 43 -6.05 4.59 0.96
CA GLU A 43 -4.63 4.65 0.62
C GLU A 43 -3.87 5.59 1.56
N LEU A 44 -4.43 6.78 1.83
CA LEU A 44 -3.87 7.73 2.81
C LEU A 44 -3.76 7.11 4.22
N MET A 45 -4.80 6.42 4.66
CA MET A 45 -4.77 5.73 5.97
C MET A 45 -3.70 4.63 6.00
N TYR A 46 -3.53 3.88 4.91
CA TYR A 46 -2.51 2.83 4.85
C TYR A 46 -1.10 3.40 4.96
N TYR A 47 -0.82 4.59 4.43
CA TYR A 47 0.48 5.23 4.61
C TYR A 47 0.85 5.37 6.09
N GLU A 48 -0.10 5.85 6.88
CA GLU A 48 0.06 6.12 8.31
C GLU A 48 0.09 4.83 9.13
N LEU A 49 -0.85 3.92 8.86
CA LEU A 49 -1.00 2.67 9.60
C LEU A 49 0.17 1.71 9.38
N MET A 50 0.76 1.71 8.18
CA MET A 50 1.94 0.91 7.86
C MET A 50 3.25 1.62 8.22
N GLY A 51 3.20 2.86 8.73
CA GLY A 51 4.37 3.57 9.26
C GLY A 51 5.26 4.25 8.21
N PHE A 52 4.73 4.54 7.02
CA PHE A 52 5.46 5.29 5.99
C PHE A 52 5.52 6.80 6.26
N CYS A 53 4.59 7.32 7.07
CA CYS A 53 4.54 8.67 7.59
C CYS A 53 3.87 8.69 8.99
N GLY A 54 3.85 9.85 9.65
CA GLY A 54 3.09 10.02 10.90
C GLY A 54 1.58 10.08 10.67
N ASP A 55 0.81 9.92 11.76
CA ASP A 55 -0.66 10.05 11.73
C ASP A 55 -1.06 11.47 11.26
N GLY A 56 -1.98 11.54 10.30
CA GLY A 56 -2.43 12.78 9.65
C GLY A 56 -1.43 13.38 8.65
N GLU A 57 -0.40 12.65 8.24
CA GLU A 57 0.62 13.12 7.29
C GLU A 57 0.56 12.43 5.92
N GLY A 58 -0.43 11.57 5.67
CA GLY A 58 -0.51 10.80 4.43
C GLY A 58 -0.63 11.66 3.17
N ASP A 59 -1.27 12.82 3.27
CA ASP A 59 -1.42 13.78 2.16
C ASP A 59 -0.08 14.33 1.67
N LYS A 60 0.90 14.53 2.57
CA LYS A 60 2.24 15.01 2.22
C LYS A 60 2.95 14.06 1.27
N LEU A 61 2.84 12.74 1.51
CA LEU A 61 3.47 11.74 0.63
C LEU A 61 2.94 11.82 -0.80
N VAL A 62 1.64 12.07 -0.97
CA VAL A 62 1.03 12.26 -2.29
C VAL A 62 1.54 13.55 -2.93
N LEU A 63 1.53 14.66 -2.19
CA LEU A 63 1.95 15.98 -2.70
C LEU A 63 3.44 16.01 -3.10
N GLU A 64 4.27 15.22 -2.44
CA GLU A 64 5.70 15.07 -2.72
C GLU A 64 5.98 14.07 -3.87
N GLY A 65 4.95 13.40 -4.40
CA GLY A 65 5.08 12.36 -5.42
C GLY A 65 5.76 11.08 -4.90
N ALA A 66 5.83 10.89 -3.58
CA ALA A 66 6.51 9.75 -2.98
C ALA A 66 5.83 8.42 -3.34
N THR A 67 4.53 8.44 -3.61
CA THR A 67 3.69 7.26 -3.89
C THR A 67 3.43 7.03 -5.38
N GLU A 68 3.93 7.91 -6.24
CA GLU A 68 3.81 7.76 -7.70
C GLU A 68 4.76 6.67 -8.25
N ILE A 69 4.54 6.25 -9.49
CA ILE A 69 5.50 5.42 -10.23
C ILE A 69 6.81 6.20 -10.36
N GLY A 70 7.90 5.63 -9.85
CA GLY A 70 9.22 6.29 -9.78
C GLY A 70 9.44 7.14 -8.51
N GLY A 71 8.42 7.27 -7.65
CA GLY A 71 8.54 7.83 -6.31
C GLY A 71 9.33 6.91 -5.37
N ARG A 72 9.49 7.35 -4.12
CA ARG A 72 10.21 6.61 -3.07
C ARG A 72 9.58 5.23 -2.81
N ILE A 73 8.26 5.19 -2.75
CA ILE A 73 7.45 4.04 -2.37
C ILE A 73 6.22 4.01 -3.28
N PRO A 74 6.33 3.55 -4.54
CA PRO A 74 5.17 3.47 -5.43
C PRO A 74 4.04 2.63 -4.81
N PHE A 75 2.82 3.17 -4.80
CA PHE A 75 1.62 2.47 -4.34
C PHE A 75 0.76 2.03 -5.53
N SER A 76 0.16 0.85 -5.41
CA SER A 76 -0.91 0.38 -6.30
C SER A 76 -0.57 0.56 -7.79
N THR A 77 0.59 0.07 -8.23
CA THR A 77 1.16 0.29 -9.59
C THR A 77 0.35 -0.29 -10.75
N ASP A 78 -0.67 -1.09 -10.45
CA ASP A 78 -1.69 -1.57 -11.39
C ASP A 78 -2.94 -0.69 -11.47
N GLY A 79 -2.94 0.44 -10.76
CA GLY A 79 -4.06 1.34 -10.60
C GLY A 79 -4.94 1.03 -9.38
N GLY A 80 -4.55 0.05 -8.55
CA GLY A 80 -5.24 -0.28 -7.31
C GLY A 80 -6.66 -0.80 -7.54
N LEU A 81 -7.40 -0.99 -6.45
CA LEU A 81 -8.79 -1.45 -6.50
C LEU A 81 -9.70 -0.46 -7.24
N ILE A 82 -9.36 0.84 -7.22
CA ILE A 82 -10.12 1.91 -7.88
C ILE A 82 -10.11 1.76 -9.41
N ALA A 83 -8.93 1.57 -10.03
CA ALA A 83 -8.82 1.53 -11.49
C ALA A 83 -8.73 0.11 -12.06
N ARG A 84 -7.96 -0.80 -11.44
CA ARG A 84 -7.89 -2.22 -11.86
C ARG A 84 -9.23 -2.92 -11.60
N GLY A 85 -9.96 -2.48 -10.58
CA GLY A 85 -11.24 -3.03 -10.15
C GLY A 85 -11.12 -3.97 -8.95
N HIS A 86 -12.23 -4.16 -8.24
CA HIS A 86 -12.24 -4.87 -6.96
C HIS A 86 -13.20 -6.09 -6.95
N PRO A 87 -12.85 -7.19 -7.64
CA PRO A 87 -13.48 -8.47 -7.39
C PRO A 87 -12.96 -9.00 -6.05
N GLY A 88 -13.84 -9.22 -5.06
CA GLY A 88 -13.46 -9.52 -3.67
C GLY A 88 -12.37 -10.59 -3.53
N GLY A 89 -12.67 -11.85 -3.86
CA GLY A 89 -11.70 -12.96 -3.73
C GLY A 89 -10.41 -12.78 -4.57
N PRO A 90 -10.49 -12.40 -5.86
CA PRO A 90 -9.31 -12.25 -6.71
C PRO A 90 -8.39 -11.06 -6.39
N THR A 91 -8.81 -10.09 -5.58
CA THR A 91 -8.03 -8.88 -5.31
C THR A 91 -6.64 -9.18 -4.75
N GLY A 92 -6.53 -10.04 -3.74
CA GLY A 92 -5.22 -10.40 -3.15
C GLY A 92 -4.30 -11.13 -4.15
N LEU A 93 -4.87 -11.94 -5.03
CA LEU A 93 -4.10 -12.62 -6.08
C LEU A 93 -3.57 -11.63 -7.12
N ALA A 94 -4.35 -10.62 -7.47
CA ALA A 94 -3.92 -9.56 -8.39
C ALA A 94 -2.76 -8.75 -7.81
N GLN A 95 -2.81 -8.40 -6.52
CA GLN A 95 -1.73 -7.69 -5.82
C GLN A 95 -0.41 -8.50 -5.81
N VAL A 96 -0.49 -9.80 -5.48
CA VAL A 96 0.69 -10.70 -5.52
C VAL A 96 1.24 -10.84 -6.94
N TRP A 97 0.36 -10.94 -7.93
CA TRP A 97 0.73 -11.02 -9.34
C TRP A 97 1.50 -9.77 -9.79
N ASP A 98 0.97 -8.58 -9.50
CA ASP A 98 1.61 -7.33 -9.91
C ASP A 98 2.94 -7.10 -9.18
N ALA A 99 3.00 -7.36 -7.87
CA ALA A 99 4.25 -7.32 -7.12
C ALA A 99 5.30 -8.29 -7.70
N THR A 100 4.88 -9.48 -8.13
CA THR A 100 5.79 -10.44 -8.78
C THR A 100 6.33 -9.92 -10.10
N LEU A 101 5.49 -9.30 -10.93
CA LEU A 101 5.93 -8.68 -12.19
C LEU A 101 6.91 -7.53 -11.93
N GLN A 102 6.63 -6.67 -10.95
CA GLN A 102 7.52 -5.55 -10.57
C GLN A 102 8.89 -6.06 -10.11
N LEU A 103 8.92 -7.04 -9.21
CA LEU A 103 10.17 -7.63 -8.71
C LEU A 103 10.99 -8.34 -9.80
N ARG A 104 10.35 -8.79 -10.89
CA ARG A 104 11.02 -9.42 -12.03
C ARG A 104 11.40 -8.44 -13.14
N GLY A 105 10.96 -7.18 -13.06
CA GLY A 105 11.09 -6.22 -14.16
C GLY A 105 10.21 -6.57 -15.38
N GLU A 106 9.11 -7.28 -15.17
CA GLU A 106 8.17 -7.73 -16.20
C GLU A 106 6.90 -6.87 -16.26
N ALA A 107 6.77 -5.83 -15.43
CA ALA A 107 5.58 -4.99 -15.33
C ALA A 107 5.36 -4.02 -16.52
N GLY A 108 6.39 -3.80 -17.35
CA GLY A 108 6.34 -2.94 -18.54
C GLY A 108 6.77 -1.51 -18.24
N GLN A 109 6.03 -0.53 -18.77
CA GLN A 109 6.30 0.91 -18.55
C GLN A 109 5.76 1.45 -17.21
N ARG A 110 5.21 0.57 -16.38
CA ARG A 110 4.60 0.87 -15.09
C ARG A 110 5.33 0.13 -14.00
#